data_AF-A0A133P7X3-F1
#
_entry.id   AF-A0A133P7X3-F1
#
_cell.length_a   1.000
_cell.length_b   1.000
_cell.length_c   1.000
_cell.angle_alpha   90.00
_cell.angle_beta   90.00
_cell.angle_gamma   90.00
#
_symmetry.space_group_name_H-M   'P 1'
#
loop_
_entity.id
_entity.type
_entity.pdbx_description
1 polymer ?
#
loop_
_entity_poly.entity_id
_entity_poly.type
_entity_poly.pdbx_seq_one_letter_code
_entity_poly.pdbx_strand_id
1 'polypeptide(L)'
;MGNSISVSMHIGSDKNAIKTMADIKRCDLHNNRKYKNIKNEEIDLTLSKYNITLKGTKNIYTDMENFYKTEFADALYNYNLKQQREDRKIVDYLTKMEKDTKTNIGVEILFQIGDKEDWKDKTLEEKQKSIDIFKSAIPELEKRNIKVVNAALHMDETSPHLHVIAVPIIEGQKRGLQKQVSQNKVITREVIKELREVIEKNFIEEYNRIYGTSKELKRGSEIEEHLQVQDYKNTKKMLEVAKKYGDKLELKEELENKTNYITNELTKLDRENKEKLKRKNELE
;
A
#
# COMPACT_ATOMS: atom_id res chain seq x y z
N MET A 1 17.41 5.58 -13.59
CA MET A 1 16.20 5.41 -12.75
C MET A 1 15.77 6.77 -12.26
N GLY A 2 14.48 7.09 -12.27
CA GLY A 2 13.98 8.39 -11.81
C GLY A 2 14.41 8.68 -10.38
N ASN A 3 14.67 9.95 -10.05
CA ASN A 3 15.07 10.37 -8.71
C ASN A 3 13.90 10.40 -7.72
N SER A 4 12.78 9.73 -8.04
CA SER A 4 11.59 9.68 -7.21
C SER A 4 11.29 8.26 -6.73
N ILE A 5 10.58 8.15 -5.62
CA ILE A 5 10.08 6.90 -5.03
C ILE A 5 8.66 7.13 -4.48
N SER A 6 7.79 6.14 -4.62
CA SER A 6 6.42 6.21 -4.09
C SER A 6 6.39 5.80 -2.62
N VAL A 7 5.48 6.40 -1.85
CA VAL A 7 5.08 5.89 -0.53
C VAL A 7 3.56 5.82 -0.53
N SER A 8 3.00 4.72 -0.06
CA SER A 8 1.56 4.54 0.03
C SER A 8 1.15 4.11 1.43
N MET A 9 0.00 4.63 1.84
CA MET A 9 -0.72 4.26 3.05
C MET A 9 -2.18 4.03 2.67
N HIS A 10 -2.70 2.84 2.94
CA HIS A 10 -4.10 2.51 2.76
C HIS A 10 -4.71 2.07 4.08
N ILE A 11 -5.83 2.69 4.45
CA ILE A 11 -6.59 2.35 5.65
C ILE A 11 -7.85 1.62 5.18
N GLY A 12 -8.04 0.38 5.64
CA GLY A 12 -9.16 -0.47 5.24
C GLY A 12 -10.53 0.14 5.56
N SER A 13 -11.40 0.17 4.55
CA SER A 13 -12.80 0.56 4.66
C SER A 13 -13.70 -0.38 3.87
N ASP A 14 -15.02 -0.29 4.08
CA ASP A 14 -16.05 -1.00 3.32
C ASP A 14 -15.82 -2.52 3.25
N LYS A 15 -15.37 -3.03 2.09
CA LYS A 15 -15.08 -4.46 1.87
C LYS A 15 -13.87 -4.95 2.66
N ASN A 16 -12.96 -4.04 3.03
CA ASN A 16 -11.76 -4.30 3.82
C ASN A 16 -11.92 -3.89 5.29
N ALA A 17 -13.15 -3.56 5.71
CA ALA A 17 -13.44 -3.24 7.10
C ALA A 17 -13.34 -4.49 8.00
N ILE A 18 -12.76 -4.33 9.18
CA ILE A 18 -12.67 -5.39 10.20
C ILE A 18 -13.82 -5.21 11.18
N LYS A 19 -14.96 -5.84 10.89
CA LYS A 19 -16.20 -5.74 11.67
C LYS A 19 -16.28 -6.80 12.76
N THR A 20 -15.66 -7.96 12.53
CA THR A 20 -15.80 -9.16 13.36
C THR A 20 -14.48 -9.92 13.49
N MET A 21 -14.41 -10.83 14.44
CA MET A 21 -13.27 -11.74 14.61
C MET A 21 -13.13 -12.71 13.43
N ALA A 22 -14.17 -12.92 12.63
CA ALA A 22 -14.06 -13.64 11.37
C ALA A 22 -13.21 -12.86 10.34
N ASP A 23 -13.24 -11.53 10.37
CA ASP A 23 -12.40 -10.68 9.52
C ASP A 23 -10.95 -10.75 9.99
N ILE A 24 -10.72 -10.68 11.31
CA ILE A 24 -9.40 -10.88 11.92
C ILE A 24 -8.83 -12.26 11.58
N LYS A 25 -9.65 -13.31 11.59
CA LYS A 25 -9.22 -14.64 11.16
C LYS A 25 -8.75 -14.65 9.71
N ARG A 26 -9.40 -13.90 8.81
CA ARG A 26 -8.94 -13.78 7.41
C ARG A 26 -7.62 -13.01 7.31
N CYS A 27 -7.47 -11.93 8.06
CA CYS A 27 -6.19 -11.21 8.16
C CYS A 27 -5.09 -12.12 8.72
N ASP A 28 -5.35 -12.90 9.77
CA ASP A 28 -4.39 -13.87 10.34
C ASP A 28 -3.97 -14.93 9.32
N LEU A 29 -4.94 -15.48 8.57
CA LEU A 29 -4.64 -16.43 7.49
C LEU A 29 -3.74 -15.79 6.44
N HIS A 30 -4.07 -14.58 5.98
CA HIS A 30 -3.33 -13.87 4.95
C HIS A 30 -1.92 -13.47 5.40
N ASN A 31 -1.83 -12.74 6.51
CA ASN A 31 -0.63 -12.06 6.98
C ASN A 31 0.40 -13.04 7.58
N ASN A 32 -0.07 -14.16 8.14
CA ASN A 32 0.81 -15.23 8.62
C ASN A 32 0.93 -16.41 7.64
N ARG A 33 0.45 -16.25 6.40
CA ARG A 33 0.55 -17.27 5.32
C ARG A 33 0.02 -18.65 5.73
N LYS A 34 -1.07 -18.70 6.51
CA LYS A 34 -1.67 -19.95 7.04
C LYS A 34 -2.66 -20.60 6.05
N TYR A 35 -2.39 -20.56 4.75
CA TYR A 35 -3.21 -21.18 3.72
C TYR A 35 -2.37 -22.09 2.82
N LYS A 36 -2.99 -23.17 2.33
CA LYS A 36 -2.31 -24.20 1.52
C LYS A 36 -2.30 -23.88 0.02
N ASN A 37 -3.28 -23.10 -0.44
CA ASN A 37 -3.45 -22.78 -1.86
C ASN A 37 -3.25 -21.28 -2.06
N ILE A 38 -2.20 -20.91 -2.79
CA ILE A 38 -1.97 -19.54 -3.22
C ILE A 38 -2.82 -19.26 -4.45
N LYS A 39 -3.63 -18.20 -4.43
CA LYS A 39 -4.29 -17.68 -5.63
C LYS A 39 -3.55 -16.50 -6.27
N ASN A 40 -2.61 -15.90 -5.55
CA ASN A 40 -1.79 -14.78 -6.01
C ASN A 40 -0.43 -15.27 -6.50
N GLU A 41 -0.21 -15.30 -7.82
CA GLU A 41 1.04 -15.75 -8.45
C GLU A 41 2.28 -14.92 -8.03
N GLU A 42 2.08 -13.74 -7.45
CA GLU A 42 3.16 -12.87 -6.97
C GLU A 42 3.70 -13.25 -5.59
N ILE A 43 3.07 -14.20 -4.89
CA ILE A 43 3.55 -14.68 -3.58
C ILE A 43 4.50 -15.87 -3.80
N ASP A 44 5.75 -15.70 -3.40
CA ASP A 44 6.74 -16.77 -3.33
C ASP A 44 6.82 -17.34 -1.91
N LEU A 45 6.11 -18.46 -1.66
CA LEU A 45 6.09 -19.10 -0.33
C LEU A 45 7.47 -19.56 0.16
N THR A 46 8.44 -19.77 -0.73
CA THR A 46 9.81 -20.12 -0.31
C THR A 46 10.49 -18.98 0.45
N LEU A 47 10.03 -17.75 0.20
CA LEU A 47 10.49 -16.52 0.84
C LEU A 47 9.66 -16.15 2.09
N SER A 48 8.46 -16.71 2.29
CA SER A 48 7.60 -16.37 3.44
C SER A 48 8.24 -16.62 4.81
N LYS A 49 9.26 -17.51 4.89
CA LYS A 49 10.05 -17.71 6.11
C LYS A 49 10.81 -16.45 6.54
N TYR A 50 11.05 -15.53 5.62
CA TYR A 50 11.70 -14.26 5.88
C TYR A 50 10.73 -13.17 6.29
N ASN A 51 9.41 -13.34 6.14
CA ASN A 51 8.43 -12.36 6.63
C ASN A 51 8.57 -12.16 8.15
N ILE A 52 8.36 -10.93 8.60
CA ILE A 52 8.67 -10.51 9.98
C ILE A 52 7.42 -9.96 10.65
N THR A 53 7.19 -10.38 11.89
CA THR A 53 6.20 -9.77 12.77
C THR A 53 6.90 -8.70 13.61
N LEU A 54 6.66 -7.41 13.30
CA LEU A 54 7.26 -6.27 14.01
C LEU A 54 6.57 -6.00 15.36
N LYS A 55 5.29 -6.37 15.50
CA LYS A 55 4.48 -6.23 16.72
C LYS A 55 3.45 -7.35 16.76
N GLY A 56 3.14 -7.85 17.96
CA GLY A 56 2.22 -8.96 18.17
C GLY A 56 2.90 -10.31 17.93
N THR A 57 2.11 -11.32 17.58
CA THR A 57 2.55 -12.68 17.35
C THR A 57 2.10 -13.19 15.97
N LYS A 58 2.50 -14.41 15.61
CA LYS A 58 1.98 -15.11 14.42
C LYS A 58 0.58 -15.71 14.66
N ASN A 59 -0.23 -15.08 15.50
CA ASN A 59 -1.62 -15.43 15.78
C ASN A 59 -2.41 -14.15 16.08
N ILE A 60 -2.83 -13.46 15.02
CA ILE A 60 -3.51 -12.16 15.13
C ILE A 60 -4.87 -12.30 15.81
N TYR A 61 -5.51 -13.45 15.69
CA TYR A 61 -6.77 -13.74 16.37
C TYR A 61 -6.60 -13.65 17.89
N THR A 62 -5.63 -14.38 18.44
CA THR A 62 -5.34 -14.35 19.88
C THR A 62 -4.77 -13.01 20.32
N ASP A 63 -3.96 -12.34 19.49
CA ASP A 63 -3.49 -10.99 19.79
C ASP A 63 -4.66 -10.02 19.98
N MET A 64 -5.68 -10.07 19.11
CA MET A 64 -6.85 -9.22 19.19
C MET A 64 -7.72 -9.52 20.43
N GLU A 65 -7.95 -10.80 20.74
CA GLU A 65 -8.67 -11.19 21.96
C GLU A 65 -7.98 -10.66 23.22
N ASN A 66 -6.67 -10.86 23.31
CA ASN A 66 -5.88 -10.42 24.45
C ASN A 66 -5.87 -8.89 24.55
N PHE A 67 -5.67 -8.20 23.41
CA PHE A 67 -5.69 -6.75 23.35
C PHE A 67 -7.00 -6.18 23.93
N TYR A 68 -8.15 -6.69 23.50
CA TYR A 68 -9.44 -6.22 24.00
C TYR A 68 -9.64 -6.49 25.49
N LYS A 69 -9.21 -7.66 25.97
CA LYS A 69 -9.29 -8.03 27.39
C LYS A 69 -8.44 -7.12 28.27
N THR A 70 -7.26 -6.70 27.81
CA THR A 70 -6.35 -5.86 28.61
C THR A 70 -6.62 -4.37 28.45
N GLU A 71 -6.74 -3.88 27.22
CA GLU A 71 -6.78 -2.44 26.92
C GLU A 71 -8.03 -1.75 27.50
N PHE A 72 -9.15 -2.48 27.55
CA PHE A 72 -10.44 -1.98 28.02
C PHE A 72 -10.82 -2.45 29.43
N ALA A 73 -9.99 -3.25 30.11
CA ALA A 73 -10.30 -3.87 31.41
C ALA A 73 -10.82 -2.86 32.43
N ASP A 74 -10.03 -1.80 32.69
CA ASP A 74 -10.37 -0.79 33.69
C ASP A 74 -11.61 0.02 33.30
N ALA A 75 -11.76 0.35 32.03
CA ALA A 75 -12.92 1.07 31.53
C ALA A 75 -14.20 0.22 31.65
N LEU A 76 -14.09 -1.07 31.40
CA LEU A 76 -15.18 -2.04 31.50
C LEU A 76 -15.61 -2.25 32.95
N TYR A 77 -14.64 -2.46 33.84
CA TYR A 77 -14.87 -2.60 35.27
C TYR A 77 -15.59 -1.38 35.85
N ASN A 78 -15.05 -0.18 35.62
CA ASN A 78 -15.62 1.07 36.11
C ASN A 78 -17.02 1.36 35.54
N TYR A 79 -17.29 0.97 34.29
CA TYR A 79 -18.61 1.09 33.70
C TYR A 79 -19.63 0.17 34.39
N ASN A 80 -19.26 -1.10 34.60
CA ASN A 80 -20.13 -2.12 35.19
C ASN A 80 -20.43 -1.85 36.67
N LEU A 81 -19.48 -1.30 37.44
CA LEU A 81 -19.71 -0.88 38.82
C LEU A 81 -20.84 0.15 38.97
N LYS A 82 -21.04 0.99 37.96
CA LYS A 82 -22.09 2.02 37.95
C LYS A 82 -23.45 1.50 37.49
N GLN A 83 -23.54 0.28 36.98
CA GLN A 83 -24.80 -0.29 36.47
C GLN A 83 -25.56 -1.02 37.58
N GLN A 84 -26.78 -0.55 37.87
CA GLN A 84 -27.71 -1.22 38.79
C GLN A 84 -28.44 -2.40 38.16
N ARG A 85 -28.59 -2.37 36.83
CA ARG A 85 -29.29 -3.41 36.06
C ARG A 85 -28.29 -4.36 35.42
N GLU A 86 -28.47 -5.66 35.64
CA GLU A 86 -27.57 -6.69 35.09
C GLU A 86 -27.56 -6.70 33.55
N ASP A 87 -28.69 -6.46 32.89
CA ASP A 87 -28.78 -6.45 31.42
C ASP A 87 -28.01 -5.29 30.77
N ARG A 88 -27.59 -4.29 31.54
CA ARG A 88 -26.76 -3.17 31.08
C ARG A 88 -25.27 -3.41 31.23
N LYS A 89 -24.86 -4.39 32.05
CA LYS A 89 -23.44 -4.71 32.21
C LYS A 89 -22.90 -5.33 30.94
N ILE A 90 -21.64 -5.04 30.65
CA ILE A 90 -20.93 -5.56 29.49
C ILE A 90 -19.98 -6.63 30.02
N VAL A 91 -20.26 -7.89 29.71
CA VAL A 91 -19.42 -9.01 30.14
C VAL A 91 -18.13 -9.07 29.34
N ASP A 92 -18.25 -8.95 28.02
CA ASP A 92 -17.12 -8.99 27.10
C ASP A 92 -17.29 -7.87 26.06
N TYR A 93 -16.30 -6.95 26.02
CA TYR A 93 -16.41 -5.75 25.18
C TYR A 93 -16.22 -6.07 23.69
N LEU A 94 -15.37 -7.03 23.34
CA LEU A 94 -15.16 -7.45 21.97
C LEU A 94 -16.45 -8.05 21.38
N THR A 95 -17.08 -8.98 22.09
CA THR A 95 -18.37 -9.59 21.73
C THR A 95 -19.48 -8.55 21.58
N LYS A 96 -19.47 -7.51 22.42
CA LYS A 96 -20.39 -6.37 22.27
C LYS A 96 -20.14 -5.62 20.96
N MET A 97 -18.87 -5.35 20.63
CA MET A 97 -18.50 -4.64 19.42
C MET A 97 -18.78 -5.44 18.15
N GLU A 98 -18.59 -6.76 18.15
CA GLU A 98 -18.93 -7.62 17.00
C GLU A 98 -20.44 -7.60 16.65
N LYS A 99 -21.29 -7.29 17.63
CA LYS A 99 -22.73 -7.14 17.45
C LYS A 99 -23.15 -5.72 17.05
N ASP A 100 -22.23 -4.75 17.09
CA ASP A 100 -22.50 -3.38 16.69
C ASP A 100 -22.43 -3.23 15.17
N THR A 101 -23.50 -2.77 14.55
CA THR A 101 -23.56 -2.55 13.11
C THR A 101 -22.96 -1.21 12.67
N LYS A 102 -22.62 -0.33 13.62
CA LYS A 102 -22.14 1.03 13.37
C LYS A 102 -20.64 1.20 13.50
N THR A 103 -19.96 0.26 14.15
CA THR A 103 -18.54 0.40 14.49
C THR A 103 -17.77 -0.88 14.16
N ASN A 104 -16.57 -0.71 13.60
CA ASN A 104 -15.64 -1.80 13.36
C ASN A 104 -14.90 -2.18 14.66
N ILE A 105 -14.46 -3.44 14.79
CA ILE A 105 -13.60 -3.87 15.90
C ILE A 105 -12.13 -3.49 15.68
N GLY A 106 -11.76 -3.10 14.47
CA GLY A 106 -10.40 -2.69 14.16
C GLY A 106 -10.28 -2.18 12.74
N VAL A 107 -9.05 -1.94 12.33
CA VAL A 107 -8.70 -1.52 10.98
C VAL A 107 -7.39 -2.16 10.56
N GLU A 108 -7.29 -2.51 9.29
CA GLU A 108 -6.01 -2.86 8.66
C GLU A 108 -5.45 -1.63 7.97
N ILE A 109 -4.17 -1.34 8.20
CA ILE A 109 -3.43 -0.28 7.53
C ILE A 109 -2.27 -0.91 6.77
N LEU A 110 -2.24 -0.71 5.45
CA LEU A 110 -1.18 -1.18 4.57
C LEU A 110 -0.22 -0.02 4.29
N PHE A 111 1.07 -0.25 4.50
CA PHE A 111 2.14 0.66 4.12
C PHE A 111 3.06 0.04 3.08
N GLN A 112 3.47 0.83 2.09
CA GLN A 112 4.45 0.43 1.09
C GLN A 112 5.36 1.61 0.74
N ILE A 113 6.63 1.33 0.48
CA ILE A 113 7.57 2.26 -0.15
C ILE A 113 8.13 1.63 -1.42
N GLY A 114 8.20 2.42 -2.49
CA GLY A 114 8.63 2.00 -3.81
C GLY A 114 7.65 1.06 -4.52
N ASP A 115 7.89 0.86 -5.80
CA ASP A 115 7.17 -0.12 -6.62
C ASP A 115 8.10 -1.24 -7.11
N LYS A 116 7.60 -2.11 -7.99
CA LYS A 116 8.37 -3.23 -8.53
C LYS A 116 9.75 -2.81 -9.06
N GLU A 117 9.84 -1.67 -9.72
CA GLU A 117 11.07 -1.21 -10.34
C GLU A 117 12.11 -0.77 -9.31
N ASP A 118 11.68 -0.28 -8.14
CA ASP A 118 12.57 0.07 -7.03
C ASP A 118 13.16 -1.17 -6.33
N TRP A 119 12.47 -2.32 -6.40
CA TRP A 119 12.82 -3.54 -5.65
C TRP A 119 13.30 -4.71 -6.49
N LYS A 120 13.14 -4.69 -7.83
CA LYS A 120 13.46 -5.84 -8.70
C LYS A 120 14.93 -6.26 -8.69
N ASP A 121 15.84 -5.31 -8.54
CA ASP A 121 17.29 -5.56 -8.56
C ASP A 121 17.89 -5.72 -7.16
N LYS A 122 17.07 -5.61 -6.11
CA LYS A 122 17.49 -5.76 -4.71
C LYS A 122 17.46 -7.22 -4.29
N THR A 123 18.56 -7.68 -3.72
CA THR A 123 18.67 -8.97 -3.04
C THR A 123 17.72 -9.04 -1.85
N LEU A 124 17.45 -10.25 -1.35
CA LEU A 124 16.66 -10.44 -0.14
C LEU A 124 17.29 -9.73 1.07
N GLU A 125 18.62 -9.78 1.21
CA GLU A 125 19.34 -9.10 2.28
C GLU A 125 19.15 -7.58 2.21
N GLU A 126 19.17 -7.00 1.01
CA GLU A 126 18.84 -5.59 0.82
C GLU A 126 17.39 -5.30 1.17
N LYS A 127 16.44 -6.13 0.74
CA LYS A 127 15.02 -6.00 1.10
C LYS A 127 14.81 -6.03 2.61
N GLN A 128 15.54 -6.88 3.34
CA GLN A 128 15.47 -6.94 4.80
C GLN A 128 15.86 -5.63 5.50
N LYS A 129 16.72 -4.81 4.89
CA LYS A 129 17.02 -3.49 5.46
C LYS A 129 15.79 -2.58 5.52
N SER A 130 14.75 -2.84 4.72
CA SER A 130 13.49 -2.08 4.78
C SER A 130 12.74 -2.22 6.11
N ILE A 131 13.11 -3.19 6.96
CA ILE A 131 12.55 -3.34 8.31
C ILE A 131 12.59 -2.02 9.08
N ASP A 132 13.71 -1.32 9.05
CA ASP A 132 13.91 -0.10 9.84
C ASP A 132 13.06 1.06 9.33
N ILE A 133 12.79 1.10 8.02
CA ILE A 133 11.82 2.02 7.39
C ILE A 133 10.42 1.80 8.02
N PHE A 134 9.93 0.56 7.99
CA PHE A 134 8.57 0.23 8.40
C PHE A 134 8.36 0.29 9.93
N LYS A 135 9.39 0.05 10.74
CA LYS A 135 9.31 0.19 12.21
C LYS A 135 8.86 1.59 12.63
N SER A 136 9.18 2.63 11.86
CA SER A 136 8.79 4.01 12.17
C SER A 136 7.27 4.24 12.13
N ALA A 137 6.50 3.40 11.46
CA ALA A 137 5.05 3.56 11.33
C ALA A 137 4.28 3.28 12.64
N ILE A 138 4.74 2.30 13.43
CA ILE A 138 4.08 1.86 14.67
C ILE A 138 3.95 3.01 15.70
N PRO A 139 5.03 3.71 16.09
CA PRO A 139 4.91 4.79 17.06
C PRO A 139 4.08 5.97 16.54
N GLU A 140 4.10 6.26 15.23
CA GLU A 140 3.29 7.35 14.66
C GLU A 140 1.78 7.08 14.72
N LEU A 141 1.39 5.82 14.58
CA LEU A 141 0.01 5.37 14.82
C LEU A 141 -0.36 5.47 16.30
N GLU A 142 0.50 4.96 17.20
CA GLU A 142 0.21 4.94 18.64
C GLU A 142 0.07 6.35 19.24
N LYS A 143 0.87 7.32 18.76
CA LYS A 143 0.76 8.75 19.12
C LYS A 143 -0.61 9.37 18.78
N ARG A 144 -1.32 8.80 17.81
CA ARG A 144 -2.62 9.27 17.31
C ARG A 144 -3.78 8.41 17.82
N ASN A 145 -3.57 7.69 18.92
CA ASN A 145 -4.54 6.76 19.51
C ASN A 145 -5.00 5.63 18.58
N ILE A 146 -4.18 5.28 17.58
CA ILE A 146 -4.37 4.10 16.73
C ILE A 146 -3.48 3.01 17.31
N LYS A 147 -4.01 2.20 18.22
CA LYS A 147 -3.22 1.20 18.96
C LYS A 147 -2.92 0.00 18.08
N VAL A 148 -1.64 -0.31 17.89
CA VAL A 148 -1.21 -1.41 17.03
C VAL A 148 -1.29 -2.73 17.78
N VAL A 149 -2.09 -3.66 17.25
CA VAL A 149 -2.26 -5.02 17.76
C VAL A 149 -1.25 -5.95 17.11
N ASN A 150 -1.11 -5.87 15.78
CA ASN A 150 -0.20 -6.70 15.02
C ASN A 150 0.40 -5.92 13.85
N ALA A 151 1.66 -6.21 13.50
CA ALA A 151 2.33 -5.62 12.35
C ALA A 151 3.16 -6.68 11.62
N ALA A 152 2.74 -7.09 10.42
CA ALA A 152 3.35 -8.13 9.60
C ALA A 152 3.97 -7.51 8.34
N LEU A 153 5.30 -7.61 8.24
CA LEU A 153 6.09 -7.17 7.09
C LEU A 153 6.26 -8.34 6.12
N HIS A 154 5.70 -8.20 4.93
CA HIS A 154 5.86 -9.15 3.84
C HIS A 154 7.06 -8.78 2.98
N MET A 155 7.91 -9.75 2.68
CA MET A 155 9.03 -9.65 1.75
C MET A 155 8.98 -10.74 0.67
N ASP A 156 7.93 -11.55 0.68
CA ASP A 156 7.66 -12.67 -0.21
C ASP A 156 6.78 -12.30 -1.41
N GLU A 157 6.61 -11.01 -1.64
CA GLU A 157 5.86 -10.44 -2.77
C GLU A 157 6.75 -9.46 -3.56
N THR A 158 6.18 -8.85 -4.61
CA THR A 158 6.88 -7.95 -5.53
C THR A 158 7.68 -6.86 -4.83
N SER A 159 7.07 -6.19 -3.85
CA SER A 159 7.68 -5.10 -3.06
C SER A 159 7.44 -5.36 -1.57
N PRO A 160 8.42 -5.10 -0.69
CA PRO A 160 8.21 -5.12 0.76
C PRO A 160 7.06 -4.18 1.16
N HIS A 161 6.13 -4.69 1.97
CA HIS A 161 4.99 -3.93 2.46
C HIS A 161 4.55 -4.42 3.84
N LEU A 162 4.02 -3.50 4.64
CA LEU A 162 3.64 -3.74 6.02
C LEU A 162 2.11 -3.74 6.16
N HIS A 163 1.55 -4.85 6.62
CA HIS A 163 0.18 -4.94 7.11
C HIS A 163 0.15 -4.65 8.61
N VAL A 164 -0.68 -3.68 9.02
CA VAL A 164 -0.85 -3.31 10.43
C VAL A 164 -2.31 -3.50 10.83
N ILE A 165 -2.57 -4.39 11.79
CA ILE A 165 -3.88 -4.50 12.44
C ILE A 165 -3.86 -3.60 13.67
N ALA A 166 -4.76 -2.63 13.71
CA ALA A 166 -4.84 -1.63 14.76
C ALA A 166 -6.27 -1.35 15.22
N VAL A 167 -6.40 -0.79 16.42
CA VAL A 167 -7.67 -0.39 17.02
C VAL A 167 -7.63 1.12 17.31
N PRO A 168 -8.45 1.94 16.61
CA PRO A 168 -8.59 3.36 16.92
C PRO A 168 -9.38 3.55 18.21
N ILE A 169 -8.77 4.16 19.22
CA ILE A 169 -9.35 4.32 20.57
C ILE A 169 -9.59 5.79 20.87
N ILE A 170 -10.75 6.07 21.46
CA ILE A 170 -11.06 7.37 22.04
C ILE A 170 -11.32 7.23 23.53
N GLU A 171 -10.78 8.17 24.32
CA GLU A 171 -10.93 8.22 25.77
C GLU A 171 -11.83 9.39 26.20
N GLY A 172 -12.12 9.50 27.49
CA GLY A 172 -12.91 10.59 28.08
C GLY A 172 -14.38 10.63 27.63
N GLN A 173 -14.93 9.51 27.14
CA GLN A 173 -16.32 9.48 26.68
C GLN A 173 -17.31 9.59 27.85
N LYS A 174 -18.26 10.52 27.74
CA LYS A 174 -19.27 10.80 28.78
C LYS A 174 -20.44 9.81 28.78
N ARG A 175 -20.67 9.08 27.69
CA ARG A 175 -21.76 8.11 27.53
C ARG A 175 -21.19 6.75 27.20
N GLY A 176 -21.67 5.69 27.87
CA GLY A 176 -21.15 4.34 27.69
C GLY A 176 -19.82 4.13 28.41
N LEU A 177 -18.94 3.30 27.84
CA LEU A 177 -17.58 3.09 28.36
C LEU A 177 -16.76 4.37 28.25
N GLN A 178 -15.89 4.69 29.22
CA GLN A 178 -15.08 5.92 29.14
C GLN A 178 -13.98 5.86 28.06
N LYS A 179 -13.51 4.64 27.74
CA LYS A 179 -12.57 4.32 26.67
C LYS A 179 -13.29 3.44 25.65
N GLN A 180 -13.37 3.86 24.39
CA GLN A 180 -14.16 3.19 23.36
C GLN A 180 -13.37 3.04 22.06
N VAL A 181 -13.71 2.04 21.27
CA VAL A 181 -13.28 1.94 19.87
C VAL A 181 -14.05 2.99 19.06
N SER A 182 -13.35 3.82 18.29
CA SER A 182 -14.01 4.80 17.43
C SER A 182 -13.16 5.21 16.23
N GLN A 183 -13.37 4.53 15.10
CA GLN A 183 -12.67 4.86 13.85
C GLN A 183 -12.97 6.30 13.39
N ASN A 184 -14.24 6.72 13.34
CA ASN A 184 -14.62 8.02 12.80
C ASN A 184 -14.13 9.23 13.62
N LYS A 185 -13.93 9.05 14.94
CA LYS A 185 -13.45 10.13 15.80
C LYS A 185 -11.93 10.21 15.88
N VAL A 186 -11.24 9.10 15.61
CA VAL A 186 -9.78 9.01 15.69
C VAL A 186 -9.14 9.17 14.32
N ILE A 187 -9.63 8.44 13.32
CA ILE A 187 -9.14 8.46 11.94
C ILE A 187 -9.91 9.51 11.14
N THR A 188 -9.71 10.79 11.49
CA THR A 188 -10.29 11.92 10.76
C THR A 188 -9.47 12.26 9.51
N ARG A 189 -10.01 13.10 8.62
CA ARG A 189 -9.27 13.57 7.44
C ARG A 189 -7.97 14.28 7.80
N GLU A 190 -7.98 15.05 8.89
CA GLU A 190 -6.80 15.74 9.42
C GLU A 190 -5.74 14.76 9.92
N VAL A 191 -6.15 13.78 10.75
CA VAL A 191 -5.24 12.72 11.23
C VAL A 191 -4.65 11.92 10.08
N ILE A 192 -5.45 11.57 9.05
CA ILE A 192 -4.95 10.88 7.85
C ILE A 192 -3.92 11.73 7.13
N LYS A 193 -4.18 13.04 6.95
CA LYS A 193 -3.27 13.96 6.26
C LYS A 193 -1.94 14.06 6.99
N GLU A 194 -1.97 14.35 8.29
CA GLU A 194 -0.76 14.46 9.12
C GLU A 194 0.03 13.15 9.16
N LEU A 195 -0.67 12.02 9.29
CA LEU A 195 -0.03 10.70 9.30
C LEU A 195 0.65 10.41 7.96
N ARG A 196 0.02 10.74 6.83
CA ARG A 196 0.66 10.61 5.50
C ARG A 196 1.93 11.43 5.41
N GLU A 197 1.88 12.71 5.77
CA GLU A 197 3.03 13.61 5.68
C GLU A 197 4.22 13.11 6.52
N VAL A 198 3.97 12.66 7.75
CA VAL A 198 5.03 12.13 8.62
C VAL A 198 5.57 10.79 8.12
N ILE A 199 4.70 9.87 7.68
CA ILE A 199 5.11 8.56 7.17
C ILE A 199 5.91 8.70 5.88
N GLU A 200 5.45 9.51 4.93
CA GLU A 200 6.15 9.77 3.67
C GLU A 200 7.54 10.34 3.92
N LYS A 201 7.65 11.33 4.81
CA LYS A 201 8.93 11.91 5.22
C LYS A 201 9.84 10.85 5.85
N ASN A 202 9.39 10.19 6.91
CA ASN A 202 10.19 9.20 7.64
C ASN A 202 10.65 8.06 6.74
N PHE A 203 9.76 7.57 5.87
CA PHE A 203 10.08 6.44 5.00
C PHE A 203 11.15 6.81 3.96
N ILE A 204 11.05 8.00 3.37
CA ILE A 204 12.02 8.47 2.37
C ILE A 204 13.37 8.79 3.00
N GLU A 205 13.37 9.49 4.14
CA GLU A 205 14.61 9.80 4.88
C GLU A 205 15.35 8.51 5.25
N GLU A 206 14.62 7.52 5.76
CA GLU A 206 15.19 6.24 6.18
C GLU A 206 15.63 5.39 4.97
N TYR A 207 14.85 5.38 3.88
CA TYR A 207 15.25 4.72 2.63
C TYR A 207 16.56 5.32 2.09
N ASN A 208 16.64 6.64 2.00
CA ASN A 208 17.83 7.34 1.53
C ASN A 208 19.05 7.06 2.41
N ARG A 209 18.86 7.04 3.73
CA ARG A 209 19.91 6.68 4.69
C ARG A 209 20.42 5.25 4.50
N ILE A 210 19.52 4.28 4.33
CA ILE A 210 19.85 2.85 4.22
C ILE A 210 20.54 2.53 2.90
N TYR A 211 20.06 3.10 1.79
CA TYR A 211 20.53 2.77 0.44
C TYR A 211 21.52 3.79 -0.14
N GLY A 212 21.87 4.84 0.61
CA GLY A 212 22.79 5.88 0.14
C GLY A 212 22.24 6.64 -1.08
N THR A 213 20.91 6.87 -1.11
CA THR A 213 20.23 7.53 -2.22
C THR A 213 19.76 8.93 -1.86
N SER A 214 19.33 9.70 -2.86
CA SER A 214 18.74 11.04 -2.71
C SER A 214 17.36 11.10 -3.38
N LYS A 215 16.52 10.08 -3.13
CA LYS A 215 15.19 9.96 -3.70
C LYS A 215 14.25 11.00 -3.10
N GLU A 216 13.38 11.54 -3.95
CA GLU A 216 12.30 12.44 -3.56
C GLU A 216 10.94 11.73 -3.63
N LEU A 217 9.93 12.28 -2.94
CA LEU A 217 8.57 11.73 -2.98
C LEU A 217 8.00 11.87 -4.39
N LYS A 218 7.58 10.75 -4.98
CA LYS A 218 6.82 10.75 -6.23
C LYS A 218 5.43 11.37 -5.98
N ARG A 219 5.16 12.50 -6.64
CA ARG A 219 3.83 13.15 -6.63
C ARG A 219 3.03 12.71 -7.86
N GLY A 220 1.80 12.29 -7.65
CA GLY A 220 0.89 11.83 -8.70
C GLY A 220 1.03 10.33 -9.04
N SER A 221 -0.04 9.78 -9.60
CA SER A 221 -0.16 8.41 -10.07
C SER A 221 -1.03 8.41 -11.33
N GLU A 222 -0.76 7.50 -12.26
CA GLU A 222 -1.60 7.31 -13.45
C GLU A 222 -2.99 6.75 -13.11
N ILE A 223 -3.09 6.12 -11.94
CA ILE A 223 -4.35 5.70 -11.34
C ILE A 223 -4.54 6.55 -10.09
N GLU A 224 -5.39 7.57 -10.19
CA GLU A 224 -5.71 8.46 -9.06
C GLU A 224 -6.70 7.80 -8.09
N GLU A 225 -7.55 6.90 -8.58
CA GLU A 225 -8.57 6.23 -7.78
C GLU A 225 -8.01 5.09 -6.92
N HIS A 226 -8.57 4.94 -5.72
CA HIS A 226 -8.24 3.81 -4.86
C HIS A 226 -8.97 2.55 -5.32
N LEU A 227 -8.22 1.58 -5.86
CA LEU A 227 -8.74 0.32 -6.39
C LEU A 227 -8.38 -0.86 -5.49
N GLN A 228 -9.24 -1.89 -5.50
CA GLN A 228 -8.91 -3.20 -4.93
C GLN A 228 -7.73 -3.82 -5.69
N VAL A 229 -6.97 -4.70 -5.04
CA VAL A 229 -5.73 -5.27 -5.62
C VAL A 229 -5.95 -5.86 -7.02
N GLN A 230 -7.04 -6.60 -7.23
CA GLN A 230 -7.35 -7.20 -8.54
C GLN A 230 -7.71 -6.15 -9.60
N ASP A 231 -8.52 -5.17 -9.24
CA ASP A 231 -8.90 -4.08 -10.15
C ASP A 231 -7.68 -3.23 -10.50
N TYR A 232 -6.82 -2.93 -9.52
CA TYR A 232 -5.54 -2.25 -9.74
C TYR A 232 -4.65 -3.02 -10.71
N LYS A 233 -4.52 -4.34 -10.55
CA LYS A 233 -3.74 -5.20 -11.46
C LYS A 233 -4.31 -5.16 -12.89
N ASN A 234 -5.62 -5.19 -13.05
CA ASN A 234 -6.27 -5.12 -14.36
C ASN A 234 -6.08 -3.76 -15.02
N THR A 235 -6.33 -2.66 -14.29
CA THR A 235 -6.14 -1.29 -14.78
C THR A 235 -4.67 -1.05 -15.15
N LYS A 236 -3.72 -1.51 -14.34
CA LYS A 236 -2.29 -1.39 -14.65
C LYS A 236 -1.89 -2.15 -15.91
N LYS A 237 -2.41 -3.38 -16.11
CA LYS A 237 -2.21 -4.14 -17.36
C LYS A 237 -2.77 -3.38 -18.57
N MET A 238 -3.96 -2.79 -18.45
CA MET A 238 -4.57 -1.99 -19.52
C MET A 238 -3.73 -0.75 -19.84
N LEU A 239 -3.25 -0.03 -18.83
CA LEU A 239 -2.38 1.14 -19.00
C LEU A 239 -1.03 0.76 -19.63
N GLU A 240 -0.42 -0.35 -19.22
CA GLU A 240 0.82 -0.85 -19.83
C GLU A 240 0.62 -1.20 -21.32
N VAL A 241 -0.51 -1.81 -21.67
CA VAL A 241 -0.86 -2.11 -23.07
C VAL A 241 -1.11 -0.81 -23.86
N ALA A 242 -1.85 0.14 -23.28
CA ALA A 242 -2.13 1.42 -23.91
C ALA A 242 -0.85 2.23 -24.17
N LYS A 243 0.07 2.26 -23.20
CA LYS A 243 1.40 2.90 -23.36
C LYS A 243 2.21 2.25 -24.45
N LYS A 244 2.36 0.92 -24.45
CA LYS A 244 3.08 0.20 -25.51
C LYS A 244 2.48 0.47 -26.88
N TYR A 245 1.17 0.62 -26.97
CA TYR A 245 0.50 0.95 -28.22
C TYR A 245 0.76 2.40 -28.65
N GLY A 246 0.71 3.35 -27.71
CA GLY A 246 1.08 4.76 -27.92
C GLY A 246 2.53 4.90 -28.40
N ASP A 247 3.49 4.31 -27.68
CA ASP A 247 4.92 4.33 -28.04
C ASP A 247 5.15 3.76 -29.44
N LYS A 248 4.42 2.69 -29.81
CA LYS A 248 4.50 2.09 -31.15
C LYS A 248 3.92 3.00 -32.22
N LEU A 249 2.87 3.77 -31.91
CA LEU A 249 2.25 4.72 -32.83
C LEU A 249 3.18 5.92 -33.07
N GLU A 250 3.74 6.49 -32.00
CA GLU A 250 4.74 7.57 -32.09
C GLU A 250 5.97 7.12 -32.90
N LEU A 251 6.51 5.93 -32.61
CA LEU A 251 7.63 5.38 -33.38
C LEU A 251 7.28 5.19 -34.86
N LYS A 252 6.03 4.79 -35.16
CA LYS A 252 5.54 4.64 -36.53
C LYS A 252 5.43 5.99 -37.24
N GLU A 253 4.91 7.01 -36.58
CA GLU A 253 4.86 8.39 -37.12
C GLU A 253 6.25 8.95 -37.36
N GLU A 254 7.20 8.75 -36.43
CA GLU A 254 8.60 9.14 -36.63
C GLU A 254 9.24 8.43 -37.83
N LEU A 255 8.98 7.12 -37.99
CA LEU A 255 9.45 6.32 -39.12
C LEU A 255 8.83 6.79 -40.45
N GLU A 256 7.53 7.07 -40.49
CA GLU A 256 6.86 7.61 -41.68
C GLU A 256 7.42 8.98 -42.05
N ASN A 257 7.62 9.88 -41.09
CA ASN A 257 8.23 11.19 -41.32
C ASN A 257 9.66 11.08 -41.86
N LYS A 258 10.50 10.22 -41.28
CA LYS A 258 11.86 9.95 -41.78
C LYS A 258 11.84 9.32 -43.18
N THR A 259 10.90 8.41 -43.45
CA THR A 259 10.76 7.76 -44.76
C THR A 259 10.34 8.75 -45.83
N ASN A 260 9.38 9.64 -45.52
CA ASN A 260 8.96 10.72 -46.41
C ASN A 260 10.11 11.70 -46.70
N TYR A 261 10.90 12.06 -45.67
CA TYR A 261 12.08 12.89 -45.84
C TYR A 261 13.11 12.25 -46.79
N ILE A 262 13.47 10.99 -46.55
CA ILE A 262 14.42 10.25 -47.40
C ILE A 262 13.90 10.12 -48.84
N THR A 263 12.61 9.85 -49.02
CA THR A 263 11.98 9.73 -50.35
C THR A 263 12.05 11.05 -51.12
N ASN A 264 11.81 12.17 -50.44
CA ASN A 264 11.92 13.50 -51.04
C ASN A 264 13.36 13.83 -51.46
N GLU A 265 14.34 13.52 -50.63
CA GLU A 265 15.76 13.72 -50.97
C GLU A 265 16.21 12.83 -52.14
N LEU A 266 15.79 11.56 -52.18
CA LEU A 266 16.05 10.67 -53.31
C LEU A 266 15.42 11.21 -54.61
N THR A 267 14.21 11.77 -54.52
CA THR A 267 13.52 12.35 -55.69
C THR A 267 14.25 13.59 -56.23
N LYS A 268 14.81 14.42 -55.34
CA LYS A 268 15.65 15.57 -55.74
C LYS A 268 16.94 15.09 -56.43
N LEU A 269 17.65 14.13 -55.82
CA LEU A 269 18.86 13.56 -56.38
C LEU A 269 18.62 12.91 -57.76
N ASP A 270 17.50 12.21 -57.94
CA ASP A 270 17.14 11.62 -59.23
C ASP A 270 16.88 12.69 -60.31
N ARG A 271 16.22 13.80 -59.95
CA ARG A 271 16.06 14.95 -60.86
C ARG A 271 17.39 15.58 -61.23
N GLU A 272 18.25 15.84 -60.24
CA GLU A 272 19.59 16.41 -60.47
C GLU A 272 20.45 15.49 -61.35
N ASN A 273 20.39 14.17 -61.15
CA ASN A 273 21.11 13.20 -61.96
C ASN A 273 20.57 13.16 -63.40
N LYS A 274 19.25 13.22 -63.59
CA LYS A 274 18.63 13.31 -64.93
C LYS A 274 19.01 14.59 -65.66
N GLU A 275 19.08 15.72 -64.96
CA GLU A 275 19.54 16.99 -65.54
C GLU A 275 21.03 16.96 -65.91
N LYS A 276 21.88 16.39 -65.05
CA LYS A 276 23.30 16.19 -65.36
C LYS A 276 23.50 15.27 -66.56
N LEU A 277 22.72 14.20 -66.66
CA LEU A 277 22.77 13.27 -67.80
C LEU A 277 22.33 13.93 -69.10
N LYS A 278 21.27 14.74 -69.07
CA LYS A 278 20.85 15.54 -70.24
C LYS A 278 21.95 16.50 -70.70
N ARG A 279 22.53 17.27 -69.77
CA ARG A 279 23.64 18.18 -70.08
C ARG A 279 24.86 17.44 -70.64
N LYS A 280 25.15 16.24 -70.15
CA LYS A 280 26.24 15.41 -70.68
C LYS A 280 25.95 14.99 -72.13
N ASN A 281 24.74 14.53 -72.42
CA ASN A 281 24.35 14.09 -73.76
C ASN A 281 24.23 15.25 -74.78
N GLU A 282 24.07 16.49 -74.31
CA GLU A 282 24.09 17.70 -75.17
C GLU A 282 25.51 18.18 -75.51
N LEU A 283 26.54 17.65 -74.83
CA LEU A 283 27.96 17.99 -75.01
C LEU A 283 28.75 16.92 -75.78
N GLU A 284 28.15 15.76 -76.05
CA GLU A 284 28.66 14.67 -76.91
C GLU A 284 28.05 14.77 -78.32
#